data_AF-A0A7S4DMG3-F1
#
_entry.id   AF-A0A7S4DMG3-F1
#
_cell.length_a   1.000
_cell.length_b   1.000
_cell.length_c   1.000
_cell.angle_alpha   90.00
_cell.angle_beta   90.00
_cell.angle_gamma   90.00
#
_symmetry.space_group_name_H-M   'P 1'
#
loop_
_entity.id
_entity.type
_entity.pdbx_description
1 polymer ?
#
loop_
_entity_poly.entity_id
_entity_poly.type
_entity_poly.pdbx_seq_one_letter_code
_entity_poly.pdbx_strand_id
1 'polypeptide(L)'
;WLSNDRMRGIVSTKEFKKGDIIIRETPLISSQDGANVPLVLSCNMCLRPLGCVELQMDLLTGDCSPANLAPPSWKLPLELPDGKAFTTEIVPCRQSCGVTYCSKFCEENAFKSSHKLLCVGPLKGEEEPLFQFKIHAIKNNL
;
A
#
# COMPACT_ATOMS: atom_id res chain seq x y z
N TRP A 1 18.94 -18.16 -20.66
CA TRP A 1 19.23 -17.65 -22.02
C TRP A 1 19.69 -16.21 -21.91
N LEU A 2 21.02 -16.03 -21.83
CA LEU A 2 21.66 -14.76 -22.18
C LEU A 2 21.91 -14.86 -23.69
N SER A 3 21.15 -14.13 -24.49
CA SER A 3 21.45 -13.99 -25.92
C SER A 3 22.39 -12.80 -26.10
N ASN A 4 23.23 -12.80 -27.14
CA ASN A 4 24.17 -11.69 -27.42
C ASN A 4 23.45 -10.35 -27.69
N ASP A 5 22.17 -10.42 -27.98
CA ASP A 5 21.20 -9.36 -28.20
C ASP A 5 20.51 -8.89 -26.90
N ARG A 6 20.75 -9.54 -25.75
CA ARG A 6 20.27 -9.11 -24.43
C ARG A 6 21.43 -8.76 -23.51
N MET A 7 21.63 -7.47 -23.26
CA MET A 7 22.82 -6.93 -22.55
C MET A 7 22.98 -7.37 -21.09
N ARG A 8 21.93 -7.82 -20.39
CA ARG A 8 21.98 -8.25 -18.97
C ARG A 8 21.00 -9.39 -18.70
N GLY A 9 21.37 -10.28 -17.79
CA GLY A 9 20.51 -11.36 -17.29
C GLY A 9 21.15 -12.10 -16.11
N ILE A 10 20.37 -12.99 -15.50
CA ILE A 10 20.78 -13.79 -14.35
C ILE A 10 21.00 -15.23 -14.81
N VAL A 11 22.13 -15.83 -14.43
CA VAL A 11 22.44 -17.24 -14.68
C VAL A 11 22.54 -18.00 -13.36
N SER A 12 22.06 -19.23 -13.33
CA SER A 12 22.21 -20.07 -12.14
C SER A 12 23.65 -20.56 -12.01
N THR A 13 24.19 -20.55 -10.79
CA THR A 13 25.51 -21.12 -10.46
C THR A 13 25.43 -22.48 -9.75
N LYS A 14 24.20 -22.97 -9.51
CA LYS A 14 23.92 -24.26 -8.88
C LYS A 14 22.64 -24.90 -9.44
N GLU A 15 22.38 -26.14 -9.08
CA GLU A 15 21.11 -26.80 -9.36
C GLU A 15 20.01 -26.33 -8.39
N PHE A 16 18.77 -26.23 -8.89
CA PHE A 16 17.58 -25.92 -8.11
C PHE A 16 16.51 -26.98 -8.35
N LYS A 17 15.75 -27.32 -7.32
CA LYS A 17 14.60 -28.22 -7.37
C LYS A 17 13.30 -27.42 -7.44
N LYS A 18 12.23 -28.07 -7.90
CA LYS A 18 10.89 -27.48 -7.89
C LYS A 18 10.52 -27.09 -6.46
N GLY A 19 10.16 -25.82 -6.26
CA GLY A 19 9.83 -25.25 -4.95
C GLY A 19 10.96 -24.45 -4.31
N ASP A 20 12.18 -24.49 -4.85
CA ASP A 20 13.27 -23.69 -4.32
C ASP A 20 13.05 -22.19 -4.55
N ILE A 21 13.37 -21.38 -3.54
CA ILE A 21 13.44 -19.93 -3.67
C ILE A 21 14.80 -19.58 -4.28
N ILE A 22 14.78 -19.06 -5.51
CA ILE A 22 16.00 -18.66 -6.23
C ILE A 22 16.54 -17.33 -5.68
N ILE A 23 15.68 -16.32 -5.56
CA ILE A 23 15.98 -14.99 -5.02
C ILE A 23 14.82 -14.55 -4.14
N ARG A 24 15.13 -13.86 -3.04
CA ARG A 24 14.18 -13.07 -2.26
C ARG A 24 14.79 -11.69 -2.05
N GLU A 25 14.02 -10.67 -2.35
CA GLU A 25 14.42 -9.28 -2.17
C GLU A 25 13.31 -8.48 -1.51
N THR A 26 13.70 -7.41 -0.83
CA THR A 26 12.77 -6.39 -0.34
C THR A 26 12.81 -5.24 -1.34
N PRO A 27 11.66 -4.75 -1.85
CA PRO A 27 11.63 -3.61 -2.74
C PRO A 27 12.36 -2.42 -2.11
N LEU A 28 13.15 -1.70 -2.91
CA LEU A 28 13.79 -0.46 -2.45
C LEU A 28 12.74 0.59 -2.08
N ILE A 29 11.68 0.67 -2.88
CA ILE A 29 10.51 1.53 -2.65
C ILE A 29 9.28 0.68 -2.99
N SER A 30 8.25 0.81 -2.16
CA SER A 30 6.90 0.33 -2.44
C SER A 30 5.94 1.49 -2.21
N SER A 31 5.10 1.78 -3.18
CA SER A 31 4.08 2.82 -3.10
C SER A 31 2.83 2.32 -3.78
N GLN A 32 1.68 2.57 -3.17
CA GLN A 32 0.41 2.34 -3.84
C GLN A 32 0.27 3.33 -5.01
N ASP A 33 -0.32 2.86 -6.11
CA ASP A 33 -0.66 3.69 -7.26
C ASP A 33 -1.68 4.76 -6.86
N GLY A 34 -1.49 6.00 -7.32
CA GLY A 34 -2.36 7.13 -6.98
C GLY A 34 -3.81 6.96 -7.43
N ALA A 35 -4.06 6.24 -8.53
CA ALA A 35 -5.41 5.92 -8.99
C ALA A 35 -6.08 4.84 -8.13
N ASN A 36 -5.31 4.01 -7.43
CA ASN A 36 -5.82 2.96 -6.55
C ASN A 36 -6.03 3.45 -5.11
N VAL A 37 -5.34 4.51 -4.67
CA VAL A 37 -5.47 5.06 -3.30
C VAL A 37 -6.93 5.33 -2.88
N PRO A 38 -7.80 5.92 -3.74
CA PRO A 38 -9.20 6.16 -3.36
C PRO A 38 -10.03 4.88 -3.19
N LEU A 39 -9.62 3.78 -3.81
CA LEU A 39 -10.42 2.56 -3.97
C LEU A 39 -10.04 1.44 -3.00
N VAL A 40 -8.77 1.40 -2.59
CA VAL A 40 -8.25 0.32 -1.73
C VAL A 40 -7.40 0.94 -0.62
N LEU A 41 -7.73 0.63 0.64
CA LEU A 41 -6.90 1.05 1.77
C LEU A 41 -5.80 0.02 2.00
N SER A 42 -4.54 0.37 1.73
CA SER A 42 -3.41 -0.55 1.83
C SER A 42 -2.26 -0.01 2.67
N CYS A 43 -1.45 -0.91 3.24
CA CYS A 43 -0.23 -0.54 3.94
C CYS A 43 0.80 0.02 2.97
N ASN A 44 1.30 1.24 3.20
CA ASN A 44 2.33 1.86 2.36
C ASN A 44 3.77 1.33 2.57
N MET A 45 3.91 0.10 3.08
CA MET A 45 5.19 -0.61 3.22
C MET A 45 5.12 -2.00 2.60
N CYS A 46 4.09 -2.78 2.92
CA CYS A 46 3.93 -4.16 2.45
C CYS A 46 2.75 -4.36 1.49
N LEU A 47 1.98 -3.30 1.20
CA LEU A 47 0.78 -3.30 0.35
C LEU A 47 -0.34 -4.25 0.78
N ARG A 48 -0.30 -4.78 2.00
CA ARG A 48 -1.40 -5.56 2.57
C ARG A 48 -2.64 -4.66 2.73
N PRO A 49 -3.85 -5.14 2.34
CA PRO A 49 -5.11 -4.43 2.63
C PRO A 49 -5.31 -4.21 4.13
N LEU A 50 -5.84 -3.05 4.50
CA LEU A 50 -6.09 -2.65 5.89
C LEU A 50 -7.57 -2.74 6.28
N GLY A 51 -7.87 -2.80 7.57
CA GLY A 51 -9.24 -2.91 8.05
C GLY A 51 -9.88 -4.26 7.70
N CYS A 52 -11.20 -4.26 7.57
CA CYS A 52 -11.99 -5.45 7.26
C CYS A 52 -12.46 -5.48 5.80
N VAL A 53 -12.99 -6.62 5.37
CA VAL A 53 -13.51 -6.79 4.00
C VAL A 53 -14.62 -5.80 3.71
N GLU A 54 -15.52 -5.56 4.66
CA GLU A 54 -16.64 -4.63 4.48
C GLU A 54 -16.14 -3.19 4.25
N LEU A 55 -15.11 -2.76 4.98
CA LEU A 55 -14.50 -1.44 4.76
C LEU A 55 -13.87 -1.34 3.37
N GLN A 56 -13.19 -2.40 2.91
CA GLN A 56 -12.62 -2.42 1.55
C GLN A 56 -13.70 -2.36 0.48
N MET A 57 -14.84 -3.03 0.71
CA MET A 57 -15.99 -2.97 -0.19
C MET A 57 -16.61 -1.57 -0.20
N ASP A 58 -16.83 -0.95 0.97
CA ASP A 58 -17.37 0.42 1.07
C ASP A 58 -16.48 1.45 0.37
N LEU A 59 -15.16 1.27 0.41
CA LEU A 59 -14.21 2.12 -0.35
C LEU A 59 -14.33 1.89 -1.86
N LEU A 60 -14.45 0.62 -2.27
CA LEU A 60 -14.54 0.25 -3.68
C LEU A 60 -15.86 0.71 -4.32
N THR A 61 -16.97 0.69 -3.57
CA THR A 61 -18.30 1.14 -4.02
C THR A 61 -18.52 2.64 -3.88
N GLY A 62 -17.64 3.34 -3.14
CA GLY A 62 -17.74 4.78 -2.91
C GLY A 62 -18.68 5.16 -1.76
N ASP A 63 -19.08 4.20 -0.92
CA ASP A 63 -19.86 4.45 0.30
C ASP A 63 -19.02 5.16 1.38
N CYS A 64 -17.69 5.05 1.31
CA CYS A 64 -16.77 5.88 2.09
C CYS A 64 -15.50 6.23 1.27
N SER A 65 -14.59 7.00 1.88
CA SER A 65 -13.29 7.35 1.26
C SER A 65 -12.16 7.30 2.28
N PRO A 66 -10.88 7.21 1.86
CA PRO A 66 -9.74 7.25 2.78
C PRO A 66 -9.67 8.53 3.64
N ALA A 67 -10.24 9.63 3.16
CA ALA A 67 -10.30 10.89 3.91
C ALA A 67 -11.41 10.90 4.98
N ASN A 68 -12.42 10.05 4.84
CA ASN A 68 -13.56 9.95 5.75
C ASN A 68 -13.97 8.48 5.90
N LEU A 69 -13.12 7.71 6.58
CA LEU A 69 -13.40 6.32 6.88
C LEU A 69 -14.59 6.23 7.85
N ALA A 70 -15.59 5.42 7.51
CA ALA A 70 -16.72 5.12 8.36
C ALA A 70 -16.68 3.63 8.76
N PRO A 71 -17.10 3.28 9.98
CA PRO A 71 -17.36 1.88 10.32
C PRO A 71 -18.42 1.31 9.37
N PRO A 72 -18.20 0.12 8.78
CA PRO A 72 -19.19 -0.48 7.90
C PRO A 72 -20.51 -0.73 8.62
N SER A 73 -21.62 -0.39 7.95
CA SER A 73 -22.98 -0.55 8.48
C SER A 73 -23.55 -1.96 8.27
N TRP A 74 -22.81 -2.82 7.58
CA TRP A 74 -23.20 -4.17 7.20
C TRP A 74 -22.10 -5.18 7.51
N LYS A 75 -22.43 -6.47 7.38
CA LYS A 75 -21.53 -7.59 7.62
C LYS A 75 -21.56 -8.54 6.45
N LEU A 76 -20.38 -9.01 6.04
CA LEU A 76 -20.30 -10.06 5.04
C LEU A 76 -20.91 -11.34 5.61
N PRO A 77 -21.91 -11.96 4.95
CA PRO A 77 -22.56 -13.18 5.44
C PRO A 77 -21.72 -14.43 5.13
N LEU A 78 -20.40 -14.32 5.25
CA LEU A 78 -19.45 -15.39 4.95
C LEU A 78 -18.52 -15.59 6.15
N GLU A 79 -18.56 -16.78 6.73
CA GLU A 79 -17.54 -17.21 7.68
C GLU A 79 -16.33 -17.72 6.89
N LEU A 80 -15.15 -17.18 7.18
CA LEU A 80 -13.92 -17.69 6.61
C LEU A 80 -13.67 -19.13 7.12
N PRO A 81 -13.04 -20.02 6.33
CA PRO A 81 -12.85 -21.43 6.68
C PRO A 81 -12.13 -21.66 8.02
N ASP A 82 -11.39 -20.68 8.52
CA ASP A 82 -10.68 -20.71 9.80
C ASP A 82 -11.38 -19.91 10.92
N GLY A 83 -12.59 -19.39 10.66
CA GLY A 83 -13.38 -18.59 11.58
C GLY A 83 -12.77 -17.23 11.92
N LYS A 84 -11.67 -16.84 11.27
CA LYS A 84 -10.99 -15.58 11.57
C LYS A 84 -11.56 -14.48 10.71
N ALA A 85 -11.99 -13.39 11.34
CA ALA A 85 -12.26 -12.16 10.60
C ALA A 85 -10.96 -11.67 9.94
N PHE A 86 -11.00 -11.40 8.63
CA PHE A 86 -9.92 -10.67 7.98
C PHE A 86 -10.00 -9.22 8.45
N THR A 87 -9.31 -8.91 9.54
CA THR A 87 -9.20 -7.56 10.08
C THR A 87 -7.73 -7.23 10.32
N THR A 88 -7.29 -6.11 9.75
CA THR A 88 -5.94 -5.58 9.94
C THR A 88 -6.03 -4.21 10.60
N GLU A 89 -5.12 -3.93 11.53
CA GLU A 89 -5.04 -2.60 12.16
C GLU A 89 -4.76 -1.50 11.13
N ILE A 90 -5.27 -0.30 11.41
CA ILE A 90 -4.99 0.90 10.63
C ILE A 90 -4.13 1.82 11.50
N VAL A 91 -2.82 1.80 11.26
CA VAL A 91 -1.85 2.65 11.95
C VAL A 91 -1.54 3.85 11.06
N PRO A 92 -1.89 5.09 11.45
CA PRO A 92 -1.57 6.27 10.65
C PRO A 92 -0.08 6.62 10.75
N CYS A 93 0.43 7.32 9.74
CA CYS A 93 1.73 7.97 9.79
C CYS A 93 1.86 8.86 11.03
N ARG A 94 3.03 8.81 11.71
CA ARG A 94 3.31 9.64 12.89
C ARG A 94 3.23 11.15 12.66
N GLN A 95 3.35 11.60 11.40
CA GLN A 95 3.23 13.00 11.02
C GLN A 95 1.85 13.34 10.47
N SER A 96 0.87 12.42 10.54
CA SER A 96 -0.51 12.66 10.12
C SER A 96 -0.69 13.13 8.68
N CYS A 97 0.14 12.63 7.75
CA CYS A 97 0.07 12.97 6.32
C CYS A 97 -1.01 12.22 5.52
N GLY A 98 -1.83 11.41 6.18
CA GLY A 98 -2.89 10.60 5.56
C GLY A 98 -2.46 9.21 5.08
N VAL A 99 -1.16 8.89 5.05
CA VAL A 99 -0.69 7.52 4.75
C VAL A 99 -0.89 6.59 5.95
N THR A 100 -1.26 5.34 5.69
CA THR A 100 -1.58 4.31 6.69
C THR A 100 -0.76 3.03 6.54
N TYR A 101 -0.69 2.25 7.62
CA TYR A 101 0.14 1.05 7.75
C TYR A 101 -0.61 -0.05 8.52
N CYS A 102 -0.23 -1.31 8.31
CA CYS A 102 -0.84 -2.44 9.01
C CYS A 102 -0.33 -2.65 10.44
N SER A 103 0.74 -1.96 10.83
CA SER A 103 1.34 -2.05 12.16
C SER A 103 2.34 -0.93 12.40
N LYS A 104 2.69 -0.68 13.67
CA LYS A 104 3.77 0.25 14.03
C LYS A 104 5.12 -0.15 13.44
N PHE A 105 5.39 -1.45 13.31
CA PHE A 105 6.60 -1.94 12.67
C PHE A 105 6.69 -1.50 11.19
N CYS A 106 5.59 -1.61 10.44
CA CYS A 106 5.57 -1.16 9.05
C CYS A 106 5.68 0.36 8.93
N GLU A 107 5.04 1.11 9.84
CA GLU A 107 5.16 2.58 9.90
C GLU A 107 6.60 3.02 10.18
N GLU A 108 7.27 2.42 11.17
CA GLU A 108 8.65 2.73 11.51
C GLU A 108 9.63 2.40 10.40
N ASN A 109 9.48 1.24 9.74
CA ASN A 109 10.37 0.84 8.67
C ASN A 109 10.18 1.70 7.42
N ALA A 110 8.95 2.02 7.05
CA ALA A 110 8.66 2.95 5.96
C ALA A 110 9.24 4.34 6.26
N PHE A 111 9.10 4.82 7.51
CA PHE A 111 9.66 6.10 7.92
C PHE A 111 11.19 6.10 7.86
N LYS A 112 11.85 5.04 8.31
CA LYS A 112 13.32 4.91 8.27
C LYS A 112 13.85 4.89 6.83
N SER A 113 13.14 4.22 5.92
CA SER A 113 13.53 4.07 4.51
C SER A 113 13.15 5.31 3.68
N SER A 114 12.00 5.30 3.03
CA SER A 114 11.61 6.27 1.99
C SER A 114 10.53 7.25 2.41
N HIS A 115 9.65 6.90 3.36
CA HIS A 115 8.49 7.74 3.67
C HIS A 115 8.89 9.10 4.26
N LYS A 116 9.92 9.18 5.11
CA LYS A 116 10.41 10.46 5.66
C LYS A 116 10.79 11.49 4.58
N LEU A 117 11.16 11.03 3.38
CA LEU A 117 11.55 11.90 2.26
C LEU A 117 10.33 12.43 1.50
N LEU A 118 9.20 11.73 1.57
CA LEU A 118 7.96 12.03 0.85
C LEU A 118 6.86 12.58 1.76
N CYS A 119 7.05 12.52 3.08
CA CYS A 119 6.07 12.94 4.05
C CYS A 119 5.99 14.47 4.09
N VAL A 120 4.79 15.00 3.88
CA VAL A 120 4.52 16.44 3.93
C VAL A 120 3.84 16.87 5.23
N GLY A 121 3.67 15.94 6.18
CA GLY A 121 2.88 16.18 7.39
C GLY A 121 1.39 16.40 7.08
N PRO A 122 0.61 16.96 8.03
CA PRO A 122 -0.79 17.23 7.81
C PRO A 122 -0.95 18.44 6.88
N LEU A 123 -1.85 18.32 5.91
CA LEU A 123 -2.27 19.44 5.06
C LEU A 123 -3.58 20.02 5.61
N LYS A 124 -3.69 21.34 5.71
CA LYS A 124 -4.85 22.04 6.29
C LYS A 124 -6.05 22.11 5.35
N GLY A 125 -5.83 21.87 4.05
CA GLY A 125 -6.89 21.89 3.05
C GLY A 125 -6.35 21.76 1.64
N GLU A 126 -7.26 21.74 0.68
CA GLU A 126 -6.94 21.53 -0.73
C GLU A 126 -6.20 22.74 -1.34
N GLU A 127 -6.34 23.94 -0.80
CA GLU A 127 -5.68 25.16 -1.28
C GLU A 127 -4.16 25.18 -1.07
N GLU A 128 -3.62 24.27 -0.26
CA GLU A 128 -2.19 24.25 -0.01
C GLU A 128 -1.39 23.88 -1.28
N PRO A 129 -0.29 24.61 -1.61
CA PRO A 129 0.49 24.35 -2.81
C PRO A 129 0.98 22.90 -2.94
N LEU A 130 1.32 22.26 -1.83
CA LEU A 130 1.75 20.85 -1.82
C LEU A 130 0.60 19.88 -2.14
N PHE A 131 -0.62 20.18 -1.70
CA PHE A 131 -1.81 19.41 -2.08
C PHE A 131 -2.05 19.52 -3.59
N GLN A 132 -2.11 20.74 -4.11
CA GLN A 132 -2.32 21.00 -5.53
C GLN A 132 -1.24 20.35 -6.40
N PHE A 133 0.02 20.46 -5.99
CA PHE A 133 1.13 19.79 -6.66
C PHE A 133 0.95 18.26 -6.70
N LYS A 134 0.60 17.64 -5.57
CA LYS A 134 0.37 16.19 -5.49
C LYS A 134 -0.76 15.76 -6.42
N ILE A 135 -1.91 16.46 -6.40
CA ILE A 135 -3.05 16.14 -7.26
C ILE A 135 -2.69 16.33 -8.74
N HIS A 136 -1.97 17.39 -9.08
CA HIS A 136 -1.49 17.61 -10.44
C HIS A 136 -0.54 16.49 -10.90
N ALA A 137 0.41 16.09 -10.07
CA ALA A 137 1.34 15.00 -10.38
C ALA A 137 0.62 13.67 -10.60
N ILE A 138 -0.40 13.34 -9.79
CA ILE A 138 -1.20 12.11 -9.96
C ILE A 138 -1.97 12.14 -11.28
N LYS A 139 -2.53 13.29 -11.67
CA LYS A 139 -3.35 13.44 -12.88
C LYS A 139 -2.56 13.41 -14.19
N ASN A 140 -1.26 13.78 -14.18
CA ASN A 140 -0.48 13.99 -15.40
C ASN A 140 0.71 13.02 -15.57
N ASN A 141 1.07 12.22 -14.56
CA ASN A 141 2.17 11.26 -14.64
C ASN A 141 1.70 9.81 -14.88
N LEU A 142 0.45 9.62 -15.30
CA LEU A 142 -0.11 8.37 -15.83
C LEU A 142 -0.50 8.55 -17.30
#